data_AF-A0A3D2U507-F1
#
_entry.id   AF-A0A3D2U507-F1
#
_cell.length_a   1.000
_cell.length_b   1.000
_cell.length_c   1.000
_cell.angle_alpha   90.00
_cell.angle_beta   90.00
_cell.angle_gamma   90.00
#
_symmetry.space_group_name_H-M   'P 1'
#
loop_
_entity.id
_entity.type
_entity.pdbx_description
1 polymer ?
#
loop_
_entity_poly.entity_id
_entity_poly.type
_entity_poly.pdbx_seq_one_letter_code
_entity_poly.pdbx_strand_id
1 'polypeptide(L)'
;MYLSYHGRIPAKEFFENFAPDEKFNYRRDRNAVPSRFIRAYRLRHPKTGKPGPWLAGMTLQPAVVHEAWCHQRGYVCMIHEFGGRPIKAGEHFQAAFVVGFFDSIAEMNSVYDRYSGHTGLKVDKSGWKLTR
;
A
#
# COMPACT_ATOMS: atom_id res chain seq x y z
N MET A 1 -12.48 -2.07 2.36
CA MET A 1 -10.99 -2.00 2.33
C MET A 1 -10.49 -2.84 1.16
N TYR A 2 -9.31 -2.56 0.63
CA TYR A 2 -8.67 -3.36 -0.40
C TYR A 2 -7.17 -3.45 -0.13
N LEU A 3 -6.67 -4.66 0.01
CA LEU A 3 -5.24 -4.96 0.11
C LEU A 3 -4.94 -5.94 -1.04
N SER A 4 -4.10 -5.62 -2.01
CA SER A 4 -3.94 -6.48 -3.21
C SER A 4 -3.46 -7.90 -2.90
N TYR A 5 -2.75 -8.09 -1.80
CA TYR A 5 -2.27 -9.38 -1.30
C TYR A 5 -3.32 -10.16 -0.48
N HIS A 6 -4.52 -9.61 -0.29
CA HIS A 6 -5.61 -10.25 0.45
C HIS A 6 -6.96 -10.19 -0.29
N GLY A 7 -7.17 -9.19 -1.14
CA GLY A 7 -8.42 -8.92 -1.84
C GLY A 7 -9.26 -7.81 -1.21
N ARG A 8 -10.56 -7.81 -1.54
CA ARG A 8 -11.54 -6.88 -0.96
C ARG A 8 -11.95 -7.37 0.41
N ILE A 9 -11.78 -6.52 1.42
CA ILE A 9 -12.19 -6.81 2.79
C ILE A 9 -13.45 -6.01 3.12
N PRO A 10 -14.53 -6.66 3.58
CA PRO A 10 -15.76 -6.01 4.02
C PRO A 10 -15.54 -4.97 5.13
N ALA A 11 -16.35 -3.92 5.15
CA ALA A 11 -16.23 -2.88 6.19
C ALA A 11 -16.53 -3.41 7.60
N LYS A 12 -17.41 -4.41 7.72
CA LYS A 12 -17.78 -5.05 9.00
C LYS A 12 -16.59 -5.64 9.77
N GLU A 13 -15.50 -5.97 9.07
CA GLU A 13 -14.28 -6.50 9.71
C GLU A 13 -13.58 -5.47 10.62
N PHE A 14 -13.94 -4.19 10.49
CA PHE A 14 -13.36 -3.06 11.20
C PHE A 14 -14.38 -2.37 12.13
N PHE A 15 -15.49 -3.02 12.47
CA PHE A 15 -16.44 -2.46 13.44
C PHE A 15 -15.94 -2.57 14.87
N GLU A 16 -15.19 -3.64 15.17
CA GLU A 16 -14.54 -3.85 16.45
C GLU A 16 -13.03 -3.59 16.37
N ASN A 17 -12.44 -3.20 17.50
CA ASN A 17 -11.00 -3.00 17.58
C ASN A 17 -10.25 -4.33 17.51
N PHE A 18 -9.07 -4.32 16.89
CA PHE A 18 -8.15 -5.45 16.84
C PHE A 18 -6.70 -4.97 16.71
N ALA A 19 -5.74 -5.83 17.08
CA ALA A 19 -4.32 -5.48 17.05
C ALA A 19 -3.72 -5.44 15.62
N PRO A 20 -2.63 -4.68 15.38
CA PRO A 20 -1.93 -4.62 14.09
C PRO A 20 -1.66 -5.97 13.43
N ASP A 21 -1.28 -6.95 14.23
CA ASP A 21 -0.84 -8.29 13.84
C ASP A 21 -1.95 -9.35 13.85
N GLU A 22 -3.17 -8.99 14.24
CA GLU A 22 -4.23 -9.96 14.55
C GLU A 22 -4.96 -10.52 13.31
N LYS A 23 -5.23 -9.68 12.29
CA LYS A 23 -6.06 -10.07 11.12
C LYS A 23 -5.38 -9.90 9.77
N PHE A 24 -4.95 -8.67 9.47
CA PHE A 24 -4.50 -8.28 8.12
C PHE A 24 -3.01 -7.92 8.09
N ASN A 25 -2.20 -8.78 8.71
CA ASN A 25 -0.75 -8.67 8.72
C ASN A 25 -0.14 -9.35 7.49
N TYR A 26 0.70 -8.61 6.77
CA TYR A 26 1.60 -9.17 5.78
C TYR A 26 3.02 -9.09 6.32
N ARG A 27 3.77 -10.20 6.26
CA ARG A 27 5.22 -10.20 6.48
C ARG A 27 5.94 -10.99 5.39
N ARG A 28 7.03 -10.43 4.88
CA ARG A 28 7.85 -11.04 3.81
C ARG A 28 8.60 -12.30 4.28
N ASP A 29 8.82 -12.48 5.58
CA ASP A 29 9.46 -13.68 6.16
C ASP A 29 8.51 -14.86 6.31
N ARG A 30 7.20 -14.62 6.33
CA ARG A 30 6.15 -15.65 6.49
C ARG A 30 5.32 -15.89 5.22
N ASN A 31 5.29 -14.91 4.32
CA ASN A 31 4.42 -14.92 3.15
C ASN A 31 5.23 -14.80 1.85
N ALA A 32 4.68 -15.34 0.76
CA ALA A 32 5.19 -15.07 -0.57
C ALA A 32 5.08 -13.57 -0.90
N VAL A 33 6.06 -13.05 -1.64
CA VAL A 33 6.02 -11.68 -2.16
C VAL A 33 4.86 -11.57 -3.17
N PRO A 34 3.88 -10.68 -2.95
CA PRO A 34 2.73 -10.58 -3.84
C PRO A 34 3.11 -9.90 -5.16
N SER A 35 2.35 -10.16 -6.22
CA SER A 35 2.55 -9.51 -7.52
C SER A 35 2.31 -8.01 -7.52
N ARG A 36 1.44 -7.53 -6.62
CA ARG A 36 1.14 -6.11 -6.40
C ARG A 36 1.12 -5.81 -4.91
N PHE A 37 1.50 -4.59 -4.53
CA PHE A 37 1.41 -4.09 -3.17
C PHE A 37 0.59 -2.80 -3.08
N ILE A 38 -0.74 -2.93 -3.19
CA ILE A 38 -1.72 -1.85 -3.15
C ILE A 38 -2.48 -1.94 -1.83
N ARG A 39 -2.60 -0.81 -1.13
CA ARG A 39 -3.36 -0.69 0.12
C ARG A 39 -4.29 0.50 0.00
N ALA A 40 -5.59 0.24 0.08
CA ALA A 40 -6.59 1.25 -0.18
C ALA A 40 -7.83 1.11 0.70
N TYR A 41 -8.48 2.23 0.96
CA TYR A 41 -9.80 2.26 1.57
C TYR A 41 -10.72 3.18 0.79
N ARG A 42 -11.99 2.77 0.72
CA ARG A 42 -12.99 3.53 -0.03
C ARG A 42 -13.60 4.57 0.88
N LEU A 43 -13.52 5.83 0.46
CA LEU A 43 -14.14 6.93 1.17
C LEU A 43 -15.66 6.87 1.02
N ARG A 44 -16.35 7.58 1.91
CA ARG A 44 -17.80 7.75 1.87
C ARG A 44 -18.11 9.21 2.09
N HIS A 45 -19.15 9.68 1.42
CA HIS A 45 -19.66 11.01 1.67
C HIS A 45 -20.22 11.09 3.12
N PRO A 46 -19.77 12.05 3.95
CA PRO A 46 -20.03 12.04 5.39
C PRO A 46 -21.52 12.17 5.74
N LYS A 47 -22.32 12.82 4.89
CA LYS A 47 -23.77 13.01 5.15
C LYS A 47 -24.66 11.94 4.54
N THR A 48 -24.25 11.33 3.42
CA THR A 48 -25.14 10.48 2.61
C THR A 48 -24.71 9.02 2.62
N GLY A 49 -23.51 8.70 3.13
CA GLY A 49 -22.93 7.37 3.11
C GLY A 49 -22.58 6.85 1.72
N LYS A 50 -22.86 7.63 0.65
CA LYS A 50 -22.62 7.25 -0.74
C LYS A 50 -21.13 6.93 -0.93
N PRO A 51 -20.81 5.87 -1.67
CA PRO A 51 -19.42 5.53 -1.92
C PRO A 51 -18.71 6.64 -2.70
N GLY A 52 -17.56 7.07 -2.20
CA GLY A 52 -16.65 8.00 -2.86
C GLY A 52 -15.49 7.28 -3.56
N PRO A 53 -14.40 8.02 -3.88
CA PRO A 53 -13.19 7.44 -4.44
C PRO A 53 -12.45 6.57 -3.42
N TRP A 54 -11.49 5.81 -3.91
CA TRP A 54 -10.51 5.10 -3.11
C TRP A 54 -9.33 6.00 -2.81
N LEU A 55 -8.92 6.10 -1.54
CA LEU A 55 -7.60 6.59 -1.20
C LEU A 55 -6.65 5.39 -1.15
N ALA A 56 -5.55 5.44 -1.90
CA ALA A 56 -4.64 4.32 -2.03
C ALA A 56 -3.17 4.74 -1.90
N GLY A 57 -2.38 3.85 -1.30
CA GLY A 57 -0.92 3.85 -1.38
C GLY A 57 -0.43 2.56 -2.02
N MET A 58 0.52 2.67 -2.94
CA MET A 58 1.04 1.57 -3.75
C MET A 58 2.56 1.54 -3.69
N THR A 59 3.15 0.45 -3.20
CA THR A 59 4.60 0.25 -3.29
C THR A 59 4.94 -0.41 -4.61
N LEU A 60 5.70 0.28 -5.45
CA LEU A 60 5.92 -0.13 -6.85
C LEU A 60 6.81 -1.37 -7.00
N GLN A 61 7.61 -1.68 -5.98
CA GLN A 61 8.38 -2.93 -5.90
C GLN A 61 7.93 -3.71 -4.64
N PRO A 62 7.05 -4.72 -4.75
CA PRO A 62 6.56 -5.48 -3.59
C PRO A 62 7.66 -6.07 -2.72
N ALA A 63 8.79 -6.49 -3.32
CA ALA A 63 9.87 -7.15 -2.60
C ALA A 63 10.61 -6.23 -1.61
N VAL A 64 10.44 -4.89 -1.69
CA VAL A 64 11.01 -3.98 -0.69
C VAL A 64 10.20 -3.96 0.60
N VAL A 65 8.93 -4.36 0.57
CA VAL A 65 8.08 -4.36 1.76
C VAL A 65 8.49 -5.50 2.67
N HIS A 66 8.80 -5.19 3.92
CA HIS A 66 9.09 -6.18 4.94
C HIS A 66 7.82 -6.57 5.69
N GLU A 67 7.07 -5.59 6.17
CA GLU A 67 5.86 -5.80 6.96
C GLU A 67 4.79 -4.75 6.63
N ALA A 68 3.52 -5.14 6.65
CA ALA A 68 2.41 -4.21 6.52
C ALA A 68 1.24 -4.65 7.39
N TRP A 69 0.71 -3.72 8.18
CA TRP A 69 -0.37 -3.97 9.13
C TRP A 69 -1.59 -3.11 8.80
N CYS A 70 -2.78 -3.68 8.89
CA CYS A 70 -4.03 -2.93 8.79
C CYS A 70 -4.91 -3.27 9.98
N HIS A 71 -5.20 -2.28 10.83
CA HIS A 71 -5.96 -2.49 12.06
C HIS A 71 -6.99 -1.41 12.35
N GLN A 72 -7.87 -1.70 13.31
CA GLN A 72 -8.87 -0.79 13.85
C GLN A 72 -8.61 -0.56 15.34
N ARG A 73 -8.36 0.69 15.74
CA ARG A 73 -8.26 1.14 17.15
C ARG A 73 -8.86 2.53 17.29
N GLY A 74 -10.18 2.63 17.10
CA GLY A 74 -10.91 3.91 17.00
C GLY A 74 -10.73 4.65 15.66
N TYR A 75 -9.79 4.21 14.83
CA TYR A 75 -9.62 4.58 13.44
C TYR A 75 -8.92 3.44 12.68
N VAL A 76 -9.16 3.38 11.37
CA VAL A 76 -8.48 2.42 10.51
C VAL A 76 -7.06 2.93 10.24
N CYS A 77 -6.07 2.19 10.73
CA CYS A 77 -4.67 2.52 10.58
C CYS A 77 -3.98 1.55 9.61
N MET A 78 -3.08 2.09 8.80
CA MET A 78 -2.26 1.36 7.85
C MET A 78 -0.78 1.66 8.13
N ILE A 79 -0.06 0.71 8.72
CA ILE A 79 1.39 0.85 8.95
C ILE A 79 2.14 0.07 7.87
N HIS A 80 3.24 0.62 7.35
CA HIS A 80 4.02 0.07 6.23
C HIS A 80 5.52 0.11 6.55
N GLU A 81 6.17 -1.03 6.59
CA GLU A 81 7.62 -1.14 6.75
C GLU A 81 8.25 -1.69 5.49
N PHE A 82 9.23 -0.97 4.95
CA PHE A 82 10.06 -1.43 3.85
C PHE A 82 11.53 -1.50 4.29
N GLY A 83 12.29 -2.40 3.67
CA GLY A 83 13.64 -2.77 4.11
C GLY A 83 13.70 -4.25 4.49
N GLY A 84 14.28 -4.55 5.65
CA GLY A 84 14.55 -5.92 6.08
C GLY A 84 15.57 -6.62 5.18
N ARG A 85 16.53 -5.85 4.65
CA ARG A 85 17.69 -6.32 3.90
C ARG A 85 18.93 -5.73 4.56
N PRO A 86 20.05 -6.47 4.68
CA PRO A 86 21.31 -5.91 5.17
C PRO A 86 21.75 -4.71 4.32
N ILE A 87 22.24 -3.66 4.97
CA ILE A 87 22.79 -2.44 4.35
C ILE A 87 24.14 -2.17 5.04
N LYS A 88 25.18 -1.87 4.25
CA LYS A 88 26.50 -1.50 4.76
C LYS A 88 26.61 0.01 4.97
N ALA A 89 27.63 0.44 5.71
CA ALA A 89 27.97 1.86 5.81
C ALA A 89 28.23 2.44 4.41
N GLY A 90 27.52 3.53 4.07
CA GLY A 90 27.58 4.18 2.76
C GLY A 90 26.58 3.64 1.72
N GLU A 91 25.88 2.54 1.99
CA GLU A 91 24.79 2.06 1.15
C GLU A 91 23.45 2.72 1.52
N HIS A 92 22.46 2.56 0.65
CA HIS A 92 21.10 3.04 0.86
C HIS A 92 20.09 1.97 0.43
N PHE A 93 18.89 2.02 1.00
CA PHE A 93 17.71 1.33 0.50
C PHE A 93 16.66 2.36 0.15
N GLN A 94 15.81 2.03 -0.83
CA GLN A 94 14.84 2.95 -1.38
C GLN A 94 13.57 2.21 -1.80
N ALA A 95 12.47 2.95 -1.82
CA ALA A 95 11.19 2.50 -2.32
C ALA A 95 10.50 3.68 -3.04
N ALA A 96 9.77 3.36 -4.11
CA ALA A 96 8.94 4.33 -4.83
C ALA A 96 7.47 3.98 -4.63
N PHE A 97 6.65 5.03 -4.52
CA PHE A 97 5.23 4.90 -4.22
C PHE A 97 4.38 5.69 -5.19
N VAL A 98 3.16 5.19 -5.45
CA VAL A 98 2.05 5.98 -5.97
C VAL A 98 1.04 6.14 -4.84
N VAL A 99 0.68 7.39 -4.54
CA VAL A 99 -0.31 7.72 -3.51
C VAL A 99 -1.32 8.69 -4.12
N GLY A 100 -2.61 8.40 -3.98
CA GLY A 100 -3.64 9.25 -4.57
C GLY A 100 -5.05 8.71 -4.46
N PHE A 101 -5.96 9.42 -5.13
CA PHE A 101 -7.36 9.06 -5.24
C PHE A 101 -7.62 8.34 -6.57
N PHE A 102 -8.44 7.30 -6.52
CA PHE A 102 -8.79 6.45 -7.66
C PHE A 102 -10.28 6.16 -7.66
N ASP A 103 -10.89 6.10 -8.84
CA ASP A 103 -12.32 5.81 -9.00
C ASP A 103 -12.61 4.32 -8.82
N SER A 104 -11.65 3.45 -9.14
CA SER A 104 -11.86 2.00 -9.08
C SER A 104 -10.61 1.18 -8.74
N ILE A 105 -10.85 -0.06 -8.31
CA ILE A 105 -9.76 -1.04 -8.12
C ILE A 105 -9.10 -1.41 -9.45
N ALA A 106 -9.86 -1.42 -10.54
CA ALA A 106 -9.32 -1.70 -11.88
C ALA A 106 -8.32 -0.63 -12.30
N GLU A 107 -8.66 0.64 -12.08
CA GLU A 107 -7.76 1.77 -12.31
C GLU A 107 -6.50 1.66 -11.43
N MET A 108 -6.66 1.38 -10.13
CA MET A 108 -5.52 1.16 -9.23
C MET A 108 -4.56 0.08 -9.74
N ASN A 109 -5.10 -1.06 -10.19
CA ASN A 109 -4.30 -2.14 -10.76
C ASN A 109 -3.60 -1.71 -12.06
N SER A 110 -4.29 -0.99 -12.95
CA SER A 110 -3.71 -0.51 -14.20
C SER A 110 -2.56 0.49 -13.97
N VAL A 111 -2.72 1.42 -13.02
CA VAL A 111 -1.68 2.39 -12.66
C VAL A 111 -0.51 1.68 -11.98
N TYR A 112 -0.78 0.72 -11.10
CA TYR A 112 0.24 -0.11 -10.49
C TYR A 112 1.10 -0.82 -11.54
N ASP A 113 0.46 -1.53 -12.47
CA ASP A 113 1.14 -2.34 -13.48
C ASP A 113 2.01 -1.48 -14.41
N ARG A 114 1.55 -0.26 -14.73
CA ARG A 114 2.33 0.71 -15.52
C ARG A 114 3.66 1.09 -14.87
N TYR A 115 3.69 1.20 -13.55
CA TYR A 115 4.85 1.70 -12.79
C TYR A 115 5.56 0.62 -11.97
N SER A 116 5.14 -0.64 -12.11
CA SER A 116 5.69 -1.76 -11.34
C SER A 116 7.21 -1.93 -11.54
N GLY A 117 7.87 -2.36 -10.47
CA GLY A 117 9.31 -2.66 -10.41
C GLY A 117 10.21 -1.46 -10.11
N HIS A 118 9.69 -0.25 -9.96
CA HIS A 118 10.47 0.93 -9.59
C HIS A 118 10.65 1.06 -8.07
N THR A 119 11.77 1.66 -7.68
CA THR A 119 12.26 1.76 -6.30
C THR A 119 12.80 3.16 -5.99
N GLY A 120 13.01 4.00 -7.00
CA GLY A 120 13.45 5.37 -6.83
C GLY A 120 12.69 6.36 -7.71
N LEU A 121 12.92 7.64 -7.43
CA LEU A 121 12.39 8.78 -8.16
C LEU A 121 13.52 9.79 -8.35
N LYS A 122 13.84 10.09 -9.60
CA LYS A 122 14.71 11.22 -9.95
C LYS A 122 13.83 12.43 -10.25
N VAL A 123 14.18 13.57 -9.70
CA VAL A 123 13.53 14.86 -9.94
C VAL A 123 14.58 15.87 -10.38
N ASP A 124 14.30 16.60 -11.45
CA ASP A 124 15.12 17.71 -11.94
C ASP A 124 14.25 18.80 -12.60
N LYS A 125 14.87 19.83 -13.18
CA LYS A 125 14.16 20.97 -13.78
C LYS A 125 13.27 20.57 -14.96
N SER A 126 13.51 19.43 -15.61
CA SER A 126 12.71 18.92 -16.72
C SER A 126 11.51 18.09 -16.26
N GLY A 127 11.44 17.73 -14.97
CA GLY A 127 10.34 16.99 -14.37
C GLY A 127 10.84 15.85 -13.50
N TRP A 128 10.15 14.71 -13.58
CA TRP A 128 10.46 13.54 -12.78
C TRP A 128 10.49 12.26 -13.62
N LYS A 129 11.27 11.29 -13.16
CA LYS A 129 11.37 9.96 -13.76
C LYS A 129 11.53 8.92 -12.67
N LEU A 130 10.75 7.84 -12.74
CA LEU A 130 10.94 6.68 -11.88
C LEU A 130 12.23 5.94 -12.25
N THR A 131 12.94 5.46 -11.23
CA THR A 131 14.18 4.70 -11.37
C THR A 131 14.06 3.35 -10.67
N ARG A 132 14.94 2.42 -11.03
CA ARG A 132 15.09 1.10 -10.41
C ARG A 132 16.37 1.08 -9.57
#